data_AF-A0A4R1IBX4-F1
#
_entry.id   AF-A0A4R1IBX4-F1
#
_cell.length_a   1.000
_cell.length_b   1.000
_cell.length_c   1.000
_cell.angle_alpha   90.00
_cell.angle_beta   90.00
_cell.angle_gamma   90.00
#
_symmetry.space_group_name_H-M   'P 1'
#
loop_
_entity.id
_entity.type
_entity.pdbx_description
1 polymer ?
#
loop_
_entity_poly.entity_id
_entity_poly.type
_entity_poly.pdbx_seq_one_letter_code
_entity_poly.pdbx_strand_id
1 'polypeptide(L)' 'MQRELRAFHSRVRVWCGEVPIGEPAYVALESLNSALILMDRQLQGAIDGDLKAWPPGYQGLP' A
#
# COMPACT_ATOMS: atom_id res chain seq x y z
N MET A 1 -2.68 2.69 -12.23
CA MET A 1 -2.10 1.86 -11.16
C MET A 1 -2.31 2.41 -9.75
N GLN A 2 -1.64 3.48 -9.27
CA GLN A 2 -1.82 3.95 -7.87
C GLN A 2 -3.26 4.38 -7.54
N ARG A 3 -3.93 5.10 -8.45
CA ARG A 3 -5.33 5.51 -8.27
C ARG A 3 -6.26 4.31 -8.12
N GLU A 4 -6.06 3.27 -8.92
CA GLU A 4 -6.87 2.04 -8.88
C GLU A 4 -6.61 1.24 -7.61
N LEU A 5 -5.34 1.15 -7.17
CA LEU A 5 -4.97 0.52 -5.90
C LEU A 5 -5.65 1.22 -4.71
N ARG A 6 -5.64 2.56 -4.68
CA ARG A 6 -6.31 3.35 -3.63
C ARG A 6 -7.83 3.17 -3.65
N ALA A 7 -8.44 3.14 -4.83
CA ALA A 7 -9.86 2.89 -4.98
C ALA A 7 -10.23 1.48 -4.46
N PHE A 8 -9.42 0.47 -4.79
CA PHE A 8 -9.61 -0.89 -4.31
C PHE A 8 -9.43 -1.00 -2.80
N HIS A 9 -8.39 -0.40 -2.24
CA HIS A 9 -8.14 -0.36 -0.79
C HIS A 9 -9.27 0.33 -0.02
N SER A 10 -9.83 1.42 -0.55
CA SER A 10 -11.01 2.05 0.04
C SER A 10 -12.20 1.09 0.08
N ARG A 11 -12.37 0.26 -0.95
CA ARG A 11 -13.48 -0.69 -1.04
C ARG A 11 -13.32 -1.86 -0.06
N VAL A 12 -12.10 -2.37 0.10
CA VAL A 12 -11.77 -3.40 1.11
C VAL A 12 -12.06 -2.91 2.53
N ARG A 13 -11.76 -1.65 2.84
CA ARG A 13 -12.08 -1.08 4.16
C ARG A 13 -13.57 -0.99 4.43
N VAL A 14 -14.37 -0.65 3.41
CA VAL A 14 -15.84 -0.66 3.52
C VAL A 14 -16.32 -2.06 3.84
N TRP A 15 -15.84 -3.07 3.11
CA TRP A 15 -16.18 -4.47 3.39
C TRP A 15 -15.78 -4.93 4.79
N CYS A 16 -14.60 -4.53 5.30
CA CYS A 16 -14.21 -4.81 6.68
C CYS A 16 -15.20 -4.24 7.71
N GLY A 17 -15.83 -3.10 7.41
CA GLY A 17 -16.83 -2.47 8.28
C GLY A 17 -18.22 -3.11 8.22
N GLU A 18 -18.49 -3.88 7.17
CA GLU A 18 -19.77 -4.58 6.95
C GLU A 18 -19.75 -6.01 7.49
N VAL A 19 -18.58 -6.63 7.64
CA VAL A 19 -18.43 -8.01 8.12
C VAL A 19 -18.26 -8.03 9.65
N PRO A 20 -19.02 -8.86 10.39
CA PRO A 20 -18.85 -9.03 11.82
C PRO A 20 -17.43 -9.45 12.21
N ILE A 21 -16.92 -8.87 13.31
CA ILE A 21 -15.64 -9.25 13.90
C ILE A 21 -15.76 -10.70 14.39
N GLY A 22 -14.90 -11.59 13.87
CA GLY A 22 -14.87 -13.02 14.22
C GLY A 22 -15.27 -13.96 13.08
N GLU A 23 -15.83 -13.43 11.99
CA GLU A 23 -16.06 -14.23 10.77
C GLU A 23 -14.75 -14.52 10.04
N PRO A 24 -14.56 -15.71 9.44
CA PRO A 24 -13.38 -16.01 8.63
C PRO A 24 -13.16 -15.00 7.49
N ALA A 25 -14.26 -14.45 6.95
CA ALA A 25 -14.23 -13.40 5.93
C ALA A 25 -13.57 -12.11 6.46
N TYR A 26 -13.77 -11.76 7.73
CA TYR A 26 -13.14 -10.58 8.34
C TYR A 26 -11.62 -10.74 8.39
N VAL A 27 -11.13 -11.91 8.82
CA VAL A 27 -9.68 -12.22 8.89
C VAL A 27 -9.03 -12.14 7.51
N ALA A 28 -9.72 -12.65 6.48
CA ALA A 28 -9.24 -12.57 5.10
C ALA A 28 -9.18 -11.12 4.59
N LEU A 29 -10.21 -10.32 4.88
CA LEU A 29 -10.28 -8.90 4.50
C LEU A 29 -9.24 -8.05 5.24
N GLU A 30 -8.99 -8.33 6.52
CA GLU A 30 -7.95 -7.66 7.31
C GLU A 30 -6.54 -7.97 6.78
N SER A 31 -6.29 -9.23 6.44
CA SER A 31 -5.03 -9.65 5.81
C SER A 31 -4.81 -8.95 4.47
N LEU A 32 -5.86 -8.85 3.66
CA LEU A 32 -5.84 -8.14 2.39
C LEU A 32 -5.59 -6.63 2.57
N ASN A 33 -6.26 -6.00 3.53
CA ASN A 33 -6.06 -4.60 3.88
C ASN A 33 -4.60 -4.32 4.27
N SER A 34 -4.00 -5.19 5.07
CA SER A 34 -2.59 -5.10 5.46
C SER A 34 -1.63 -5.22 4.27
N ALA A 35 -1.90 -6.15 3.35
CA ALA A 35 -1.12 -6.30 2.12
C ALA A 35 -1.22 -5.05 1.21
N LEU A 36 -2.40 -4.43 1.12
CA LEU A 36 -2.59 -3.20 0.33
C LEU A 36 -1.86 -2.00 0.92
N ILE A 37 -1.78 -1.89 2.26
CA ILE A 37 -0.97 -0.86 2.93
C ILE A 37 0.52 -1.04 2.60
N LEU A 38 1.01 -2.28 2.64
CA LEU A 38 2.40 -2.59 2.27
C LEU A 38 2.68 -2.25 0.80
N MET A 39 1.79 -2.60 -0.11
CA MET A 39 1.92 -2.26 -1.53
C MET A 39 1.92 -0.74 -1.78
N ASP A 40 1.03 0.03 -1.13
CA ASP A 40 1.00 1.49 -1.28
C ASP A 40 2.32 2.12 -0.79
N ARG A 41 2.86 1.62 0.33
CA ARG A 41 4.18 2.03 0.86
C ARG A 41 5.32 1.65 -0.07
N GLN A 42 5.31 0.46 -0.67
CA GLN A 42 6.33 0.04 -1.63
C GLN A 42 6.26 0.87 -2.90
N LEU A 43 5.07 1.19 -3.40
CA LEU A 43 4.90 2.08 -4.55
C LEU A 43 5.35 3.51 -4.23
N GLN A 44 5.05 4.02 -3.04
CA GLN A 44 5.59 5.31 -2.58
C GLN A 44 7.11 5.27 -2.48
N GLY A 45 7.69 4.25 -1.85
CA GLY A 45 9.14 4.10 -1.75
C GLY A 45 9.82 3.92 -3.11
N ALA A 46 9.16 3.27 -4.07
CA ALA A 46 9.65 3.16 -5.44
C ALA A 46 9.63 4.52 -6.15
N ILE A 47 8.54 5.29 -6.02
CA ILE A 47 8.44 6.66 -6.57
C ILE A 47 9.45 7.60 -5.91
N ASP A 48 9.56 7.57 -4.59
CA ASP A 48 10.51 8.39 -3.84
C ASP A 48 11.95 7.98 -4.14
N GLY A 49 12.22 6.69 -4.34
CA GLY A 49 13.52 6.18 -4.78
C GLY A 49 13.88 6.62 -6.20
N ASP A 50 12.90 6.66 -7.10
CA ASP A 50 13.06 7.19 -8.48
C ASP A 50 13.27 8.72 -8.46
N LEU A 51 12.54 9.44 -7.61
CA LEU A 51 12.72 10.88 -7.38
C LEU A 51 14.05 11.20 -6.67
N LYS A 52 14.56 10.26 -5.88
CA LYS A 52 15.87 10.32 -5.22
C LYS A 52 16.98 9.70 -6.07
N ALA A 53 16.78 9.57 -7.39
CA ALA A 53 17.89 9.53 -8.32
C ALA A 53 18.74 10.79 -8.05
N TRP A 54 19.92 10.57 -7.46
CA TRP A 54 20.81 11.63 -7.02
C TRP A 54 21.01 12.65 -8.15
N PRO A 55 21.10 13.96 -7.85
CA PRO A 55 21.48 14.93 -8.87
C PRO A 55 22.78 14.47 -9.54
N PRO A 56 22.92 14.61 -10.87
CA PRO A 56 24.12 14.15 -11.58
C PRO A 56 25.35 14.81 -10.96
N GLY A 57 26.17 14.02 -10.25
CA GLY A 57 27.37 14.50 -9.57
C GLY A 57 27.55 14.07 -8.11
N TYR A 58 26.52 13.53 -7.44
CA TYR A 58 26.71 12.98 -6.10
C TYR A 58 26.96 11.47 -6.14
N GLN A 59 28.24 11.10 -6.14
CA GLN A 59 28.67 9.75 -5.78
C GLN A 59 28.55 9.62 -4.25
N GLY A 60 27.71 8.68 -3.81
CA GLY A 60 27.41 8.46 -2.40
C GLY A 60 28.65 8.42 -1.52
N LEU A 61 28.64 9.22 -0.46
CA LEU A 61 29.51 9.01 0.69
C LEU A 61 28.77 8.10 1.67
N PRO A 62 29.50 7.20 2.37
CA PRO A 62 28.95 6.06 3.10
C PRO A 62 27.95 6.42 4.20
#